data_AF-A0A1B9DSD6-F1
#
_entry.id   AF-A0A1B9DSD6-F1
#
_cell.length_a   1.000
_cell.length_b   1.000
_cell.length_c   1.000
_cell.angle_alpha   90.00
_cell.angle_beta   90.00
_cell.angle_gamma   90.00
#
_symmetry.space_group_name_H-M   'P 1'
#
loop_
_entity.id
_entity.type
_entity.pdbx_description
1 polymer ?
#
loop_
_entity_poly.entity_id
_entity_poly.type
_entity_poly.pdbx_seq_one_letter_code
_entity_poly.pdbx_strand_id
1 'polypeptide(L)'
;MITKYVVAKGIILSFYFLLLSIFILINRQELNNILSNDYILMKNVKIDSIYTASHSGNRNGDSHYINFKDSGKKINLLLTENTLVQKQILTNIFYEHTGTIDIVKREKTKSYLPQNTVYFTYDDRFICNVNGKCNFTETYKNKVSNYLIWGALIFAGISYCTYRVYNCRIIESLKGQKFQFKFLDSFKD
;
A
#
# COMPACT_ATOMS: atom_id res chain seq x y z
N MET A 1 -22.12 10.38 39.47
CA MET A 1 -21.35 11.12 38.42
C MET A 1 -20.01 10.45 38.10
N ILE A 2 -19.24 10.04 39.11
CA ILE A 2 -17.93 9.38 38.97
C ILE A 2 -18.00 8.06 38.17
N THR A 3 -19.02 7.22 38.38
CA THR A 3 -19.16 5.92 37.70
C THR A 3 -19.37 6.06 36.19
N LYS A 4 -20.18 7.02 35.74
CA LYS A 4 -20.41 7.29 34.30
C LYS A 4 -19.12 7.73 33.58
N TYR A 5 -18.28 8.46 34.30
CA TYR A 5 -16.98 8.94 33.80
C TYR A 5 -15.96 7.82 33.61
N VAL A 6 -15.86 6.92 34.60
CA VAL A 6 -14.96 5.76 34.54
C VAL A 6 -15.38 4.81 33.40
N VAL A 7 -16.69 4.58 33.25
CA VAL A 7 -17.24 3.74 32.16
C VAL A 7 -16.95 4.34 30.78
N ALA A 8 -17.18 5.64 30.58
CA ALA A 8 -16.90 6.29 29.30
C ALA A 8 -15.40 6.22 28.92
N LYS A 9 -14.50 6.46 29.87
CA LYS A 9 -13.05 6.29 29.65
C LYS A 9 -12.67 4.86 29.28
N GLY A 10 -13.27 3.87 29.94
CA GLY A 10 -13.06 2.46 29.66
C GLY A 10 -13.46 2.08 28.24
N ILE A 11 -14.63 2.55 27.77
CA ILE A 11 -15.15 2.29 26.41
C ILE A 11 -14.25 2.90 25.33
N ILE A 12 -13.79 4.14 25.55
CA ILE A 12 -12.92 4.81 24.58
C ILE A 12 -11.55 4.11 24.50
N LEU A 13 -11.03 3.67 25.65
CA LEU A 13 -9.76 2.95 25.72
C LEU A 13 -9.86 1.56 25.06
N SER A 14 -10.95 0.82 25.28
CA SER A 14 -11.16 -0.48 24.64
C SER A 14 -11.33 -0.34 23.12
N PHE A 15 -12.04 0.69 22.64
CA PHE A 15 -12.14 0.99 21.22
C PHE A 15 -10.79 1.34 20.58
N TYR A 16 -9.93 2.08 21.29
CA TYR A 16 -8.56 2.36 20.86
C TYR A 16 -7.74 1.06 20.67
N PHE A 17 -7.76 0.16 21.66
CA PHE A 17 -7.05 -1.12 21.55
C PHE A 17 -7.60 -2.02 20.43
N LEU A 18 -8.92 -1.98 20.20
CA LEU A 18 -9.55 -2.72 19.10
C LEU A 18 -9.10 -2.20 17.73
N LEU A 19 -9.05 -0.89 17.53
CA LEU A 19 -8.56 -0.32 16.27
C LEU A 19 -7.08 -0.64 16.04
N LEU A 20 -6.26 -0.59 17.09
CA LEU A 20 -4.85 -0.94 17.02
C LEU A 20 -4.65 -2.42 16.66
N SER A 21 -5.44 -3.33 17.24
CA SER A 21 -5.33 -4.77 16.94
C SER A 21 -5.76 -5.09 15.51
N ILE A 22 -6.83 -4.48 15.00
CA ILE A 22 -7.25 -4.59 13.59
C ILE A 22 -6.13 -4.08 12.67
N PHE A 23 -5.54 -2.93 12.98
CA PHE A 23 -4.45 -2.38 12.18
C PHE A 23 -3.22 -3.30 12.15
N ILE A 24 -2.80 -3.84 13.31
CA ILE A 24 -1.68 -4.80 13.38
C ILE A 24 -1.99 -6.06 12.56
N LEU A 25 -3.22 -6.57 12.63
CA LEU A 25 -3.64 -7.74 11.86
C LEU A 25 -3.57 -7.48 10.35
N ILE A 26 -4.06 -6.33 9.87
CA ILE A 26 -3.99 -5.95 8.46
C ILE A 26 -2.52 -5.85 8.00
N ASN A 27 -1.66 -5.16 8.76
CA ASN A 27 -0.25 -5.03 8.38
C ASN A 27 0.47 -6.38 8.37
N ARG A 28 0.15 -7.27 9.32
CA ARG A 28 0.71 -8.63 9.34
C ARG A 28 0.24 -9.44 8.13
N GLN A 29 -1.03 -9.32 7.76
CA GLN A 29 -1.58 -9.99 6.59
C GLN A 29 -0.96 -9.45 5.29
N GLU A 30 -0.79 -8.14 5.15
CA GLU A 30 -0.11 -7.53 4.01
C GLU A 30 1.36 -7.92 3.94
N LEU A 31 2.07 -7.90 5.09
CA LEU A 31 3.45 -8.36 5.16
C LEU A 31 3.56 -9.83 4.75
N ASN A 32 2.70 -10.70 5.28
CA ASN A 32 2.67 -12.10 4.86
C ASN A 32 2.32 -12.23 3.37
N ASN A 33 1.40 -11.43 2.85
CA ASN A 33 1.04 -11.42 1.44
C ASN A 33 2.19 -10.96 0.55
N ILE A 34 3.10 -10.10 1.02
CA ILE A 34 4.26 -9.67 0.25
C ILE A 34 5.41 -10.67 0.40
N LEU A 35 5.57 -11.26 1.59
CA LEU A 35 6.68 -12.16 1.92
C LEU A 35 6.45 -13.62 1.48
N SER A 36 5.20 -14.07 1.37
CA SER A 36 4.84 -15.50 1.31
C SER A 36 4.42 -16.01 -0.07
N ASN A 37 4.96 -15.52 -1.18
CA ASN A 37 4.60 -16.10 -2.48
C ASN A 37 5.80 -16.51 -3.30
N ASP A 38 5.68 -17.74 -3.80
CA ASP A 38 6.32 -18.16 -5.03
C ASP A 38 5.79 -17.27 -6.16
N TYR A 39 6.67 -16.46 -6.72
CA TYR A 39 6.41 -15.77 -7.97
C TYR A 39 7.01 -16.59 -9.12
N ILE A 40 6.47 -16.46 -10.33
CA ILE A 40 7.05 -17.04 -11.55
C ILE A 40 7.45 -15.93 -12.51
N LEU A 41 8.65 -16.04 -13.06
CA LEU A 41 9.10 -15.24 -14.20
C LEU A 41 8.46 -15.75 -15.50
N MET A 42 7.72 -14.88 -16.16
CA MET A 42 7.26 -15.06 -17.53
C MET A 42 8.12 -14.20 -18.45
N LYS A 43 8.92 -14.85 -19.29
CA LYS A 43 9.82 -14.17 -20.22
C LYS A 43 9.15 -13.85 -21.54
N ASN A 44 9.60 -12.78 -22.19
CA ASN A 44 9.21 -12.38 -23.54
C ASN A 44 7.70 -12.29 -23.75
N VAL A 45 6.96 -11.75 -22.78
CA VAL A 45 5.51 -11.59 -22.89
C VAL A 45 5.22 -10.53 -23.92
N LYS A 46 4.44 -10.89 -24.95
CA LYS A 46 4.08 -9.98 -26.03
C LYS A 46 3.18 -8.85 -25.52
N ILE A 47 3.54 -7.63 -25.87
CA ILE A 47 2.77 -6.42 -25.58
C ILE A 47 1.70 -6.26 -26.67
N ASP A 48 0.44 -6.15 -26.25
CA ASP A 48 -0.69 -5.93 -27.16
C ASP A 48 -0.88 -4.44 -27.46
N SER A 49 -0.79 -3.59 -26.43
CA SER A 49 -0.95 -2.14 -26.57
C SER A 49 -0.38 -1.41 -25.35
N ILE A 50 0.00 -0.15 -25.55
CA ILE A 50 0.57 0.71 -24.52
C ILE A 50 -0.19 2.04 -24.56
N TYR A 51 -0.49 2.58 -23.40
CA TYR A 51 -1.13 3.89 -23.29
C TYR A 51 -0.58 4.66 -22.11
N THR A 52 -0.39 5.96 -22.32
CA THR A 52 0.15 6.86 -21.30
C THR A 52 -0.89 7.10 -20.22
N ALA A 53 -0.49 6.92 -18.96
CA ALA A 53 -1.25 7.32 -17.80
C ALA A 53 -0.93 8.80 -17.50
N SER A 54 -1.57 9.74 -18.20
CA SER A 54 -1.40 11.15 -17.84
C SER A 54 -2.11 11.41 -16.50
N HIS A 55 -1.35 11.50 -15.42
CA HIS A 55 -1.85 12.05 -14.16
C HIS A 55 -1.37 13.50 -14.07
N SER A 56 -2.32 14.44 -14.14
CA SER A 56 -2.09 15.86 -13.89
C SER A 56 -1.61 16.06 -12.45
N GLY A 57 -0.30 15.95 -12.23
CA GLY A 57 0.32 16.14 -10.92
C GLY A 57 1.51 15.23 -10.60
N ASN A 58 1.83 14.23 -11.43
CA ASN A 58 2.97 13.37 -11.16
C ASN A 58 4.28 14.05 -11.61
N ARG A 59 5.03 14.62 -10.67
CA ARG A 59 6.36 15.22 -10.92
C ARG A 59 7.46 14.17 -11.18
N ASN A 60 7.14 12.88 -11.07
CA ASN A 60 8.08 11.77 -11.18
C ASN A 60 7.71 10.84 -12.36
N GLY A 61 8.02 11.28 -13.58
CA GLY A 61 8.05 10.44 -14.78
C GLY A 61 6.69 10.09 -15.38
N ASP A 62 6.70 9.88 -16.71
CA ASP A 62 5.53 9.41 -17.44
C ASP A 62 5.24 7.96 -17.05
N SER A 63 4.05 7.74 -16.47
CA SER A 63 3.60 6.39 -16.16
C SER A 63 2.87 5.81 -17.37
N HIS A 64 3.09 4.54 -17.66
CA HIS A 64 2.55 3.90 -18.85
C HIS A 64 1.83 2.62 -18.47
N TYR A 65 0.63 2.42 -18.98
CA TYR A 65 -0.06 1.15 -18.85
C TYR A 65 0.28 0.26 -20.05
N ILE A 66 0.69 -0.96 -19.76
CA ILE A 66 0.94 -2.01 -20.74
C ILE A 66 -0.16 -3.04 -20.65
N ASN A 67 -0.76 -3.34 -21.79
CA ASN A 67 -1.68 -4.44 -21.94
C ASN A 67 -0.99 -5.66 -22.56
N PHE A 68 -1.27 -6.83 -22.01
CA PHE A 68 -0.88 -8.12 -22.58
C PHE A 68 -1.97 -9.17 -22.32
N LYS A 69 -1.85 -10.33 -22.93
CA LYS A 69 -2.74 -11.48 -22.68
C LYS A 69 -2.05 -12.54 -21.83
N ASP A 70 -2.74 -12.99 -20.80
CA ASP A 70 -2.42 -14.24 -20.11
C ASP A 70 -3.66 -15.15 -20.13
N SER A 71 -3.51 -16.36 -20.67
CA SER A 71 -4.57 -17.39 -20.70
C SER A 71 -5.88 -16.87 -21.32
N GLY A 72 -5.77 -16.07 -22.39
CA GLY A 72 -6.89 -15.46 -23.11
C GLY A 72 -7.50 -14.22 -22.45
N LYS A 73 -7.05 -13.82 -21.26
CA LYS A 73 -7.53 -12.61 -20.56
C LYS A 73 -6.58 -11.44 -20.78
N LYS A 74 -7.15 -10.26 -21.06
CA LYS A 74 -6.39 -9.00 -21.12
C LYS A 74 -6.00 -8.57 -19.71
N ILE A 75 -4.71 -8.43 -19.47
CA ILE A 75 -4.11 -7.93 -18.25
C ILE A 75 -3.56 -6.54 -18.53
N ASN A 76 -3.69 -5.66 -17.53
CA ASN A 76 -3.18 -4.31 -17.58
C ASN A 76 -2.15 -4.14 -16.45
N LEU A 77 -0.96 -3.68 -16.80
CA LEU A 77 0.17 -3.49 -15.89
C LEU A 77 0.64 -2.04 -15.95
N LEU A 78 0.73 -1.39 -14.79
CA LEU A 78 1.30 -0.04 -14.69
C LEU A 78 2.83 -0.14 -14.64
N LEU A 79 3.49 0.46 -15.63
CA LEU A 79 4.90 0.80 -15.59
C LEU A 79 5.09 2.19 -14.99
N THR A 80 5.96 2.25 -14.00
CA THR A 80 6.44 3.48 -13.38
C THR A 80 7.94 3.60 -13.59
N GLU A 81 8.48 4.79 -13.81
CA GLU A 81 9.93 5.01 -14.01
C GLU A 81 10.74 5.03 -12.69
N ASN A 82 10.42 4.12 -11.77
CA ASN A 82 10.95 4.18 -10.42
C ASN A 82 12.33 3.51 -10.28
N THR A 83 12.65 2.55 -11.14
CA THR A 83 13.94 1.84 -11.12
C THR A 83 14.68 2.00 -12.45
N LEU A 84 16.01 1.84 -12.43
CA LEU A 84 16.83 1.91 -13.65
C LEU A 84 16.39 0.86 -14.68
N VAL A 85 16.03 -0.34 -14.23
CA VAL A 85 15.52 -1.41 -15.10
C VAL A 85 14.18 -1.03 -15.71
N GLN A 86 13.26 -0.43 -14.95
CA GLN A 86 11.98 0.03 -15.49
C GLN A 86 12.16 1.16 -16.52
N LYS A 87 13.09 2.09 -16.28
CA LYS A 87 13.46 3.11 -17.27
C LYS A 87 14.00 2.48 -18.54
N GLN A 88 14.91 1.52 -18.42
CA GLN A 88 15.45 0.80 -19.58
C GLN A 88 14.36 0.03 -20.34
N ILE A 89 13.44 -0.64 -19.64
CA ILE A 89 12.31 -1.32 -20.26
C ILE A 89 11.46 -0.34 -21.08
N LEU A 90 11.15 0.84 -20.53
CA LEU A 90 10.42 1.89 -21.25
C LEU A 90 11.22 2.37 -22.46
N THR A 91 12.54 2.59 -22.31
CA THR A 91 13.40 2.96 -23.43
C THR A 91 13.35 1.90 -24.54
N ASN A 92 13.53 0.63 -24.21
CA ASN A 92 13.54 -0.48 -25.17
C ASN A 92 12.18 -0.63 -25.88
N ILE A 93 11.09 -0.38 -25.18
CA ILE A 93 9.74 -0.48 -25.74
C ILE A 93 9.45 0.68 -26.70
N PHE A 94 9.79 1.92 -26.33
CA PHE A 94 9.43 3.10 -27.10
C PHE A 94 10.43 3.46 -28.20
N TYR A 95 11.73 3.33 -27.93
CA TYR A 95 12.80 3.74 -28.85
C TYR A 95 13.36 2.56 -29.65
N GLU A 96 13.47 1.38 -29.02
CA GLU A 96 13.99 0.17 -29.70
C GLU A 96 12.86 -0.71 -30.26
N HIS A 97 11.60 -0.31 -30.10
CA HIS A 97 10.40 -1.02 -30.57
C HIS A 97 10.32 -2.48 -30.11
N THR A 98 10.83 -2.76 -28.92
CA THR A 98 10.78 -4.10 -28.34
C THR A 98 9.33 -4.45 -27.99
N GLY A 99 8.70 -5.32 -28.77
CA GLY A 99 7.29 -5.72 -28.60
C GLY A 99 7.03 -6.72 -27.46
N THR A 100 8.00 -6.92 -26.57
CA THR A 100 7.95 -7.91 -25.49
C THR A 100 8.47 -7.34 -24.17
N ILE A 101 8.04 -7.95 -23.06
CA ILE A 101 8.45 -7.58 -21.71
C ILE A 101 8.56 -8.82 -20.80
N ASP A 102 9.52 -8.80 -19.88
CA ASP A 102 9.62 -9.81 -18.83
C ASP A 102 8.78 -9.38 -17.62
N ILE A 103 7.90 -10.27 -17.17
CA ILE A 103 6.98 -10.00 -16.05
C ILE A 103 7.08 -11.09 -15.01
N VAL A 104 6.80 -10.72 -13.77
CA VAL A 104 6.72 -11.62 -12.64
C VAL A 104 5.25 -11.75 -12.22
N LYS A 105 4.76 -12.99 -12.22
CA LYS A 105 3.38 -13.33 -11.86
C LYS A 105 3.36 -13.99 -10.48
N ARG A 106 2.47 -13.53 -9.59
CA ARG A 106 2.23 -14.22 -8.32
C ARG A 106 1.49 -15.53 -8.57
N GLU A 107 1.99 -16.65 -8.06
CA GLU A 107 1.23 -17.89 -8.07
C GLU A 107 -0.03 -17.77 -7.21
N LYS A 108 -1.11 -18.42 -7.63
CA LYS A 108 -2.31 -18.51 -6.82
C LYS A 108 -1.99 -19.33 -5.57
N THR A 109 -1.91 -18.68 -4.42
CA THR A 109 -1.85 -19.42 -3.15
C THR A 109 -3.20 -20.08 -2.88
N LYS A 110 -3.19 -21.27 -2.28
CA LYS A 110 -4.39 -21.93 -1.76
C LYS A 110 -4.88 -21.18 -0.52
N SER A 111 -5.44 -20.00 -0.70
CA SER A 111 -6.09 -19.24 0.37
C SER A 111 -7.60 -19.33 0.24
N TYR A 112 -8.30 -19.33 1.38
CA TYR A 112 -9.76 -19.33 1.47
C TYR A 112 -10.40 -18.04 0.94
N LEU A 113 -9.61 -16.98 0.76
CA LEU A 113 -10.05 -15.72 0.18
C LEU A 113 -9.61 -15.61 -1.28
N PRO A 114 -10.46 -15.10 -2.19
CA PRO A 114 -10.08 -14.88 -3.58
C PRO A 114 -8.94 -13.86 -3.66
N GLN A 115 -7.73 -14.35 -3.95
CA GLN A 115 -6.60 -13.50 -4.26
C GLN A 115 -6.60 -13.22 -5.76
N ASN A 116 -6.66 -11.93 -6.12
CA ASN A 116 -6.45 -11.53 -7.50
C ASN A 116 -5.01 -11.86 -7.90
N THR A 117 -4.83 -12.39 -9.11
CA THR A 117 -3.49 -12.59 -9.68
C THR A 117 -2.83 -11.23 -9.82
N VAL A 118 -1.66 -11.07 -9.19
CA VAL A 118 -0.87 -9.84 -9.25
C VAL A 118 0.29 -10.06 -10.21
N TYR A 119 0.52 -9.05 -11.06
CA TYR A 119 1.63 -9.00 -12.00
C TYR A 119 2.54 -7.83 -11.64
N PHE A 120 3.83 -8.03 -11.80
CA PHE A 120 4.85 -7.01 -11.68
C PHE A 120 5.75 -7.06 -12.90
N THR A 121 6.34 -5.94 -13.26
CA THR A 121 7.48 -5.93 -14.17
C THR A 121 8.65 -6.61 -13.51
N TYR A 122 9.39 -7.44 -14.25
CA TYR A 122 10.64 -7.98 -13.74
C TYR A 122 11.68 -6.86 -13.62
N ASP A 123 12.16 -6.62 -12.40
CA ASP A 123 13.17 -5.61 -12.09
C ASP A 123 14.07 -6.06 -10.93
N ASP A 124 14.91 -5.13 -10.47
CA ASP A 124 15.91 -5.30 -9.41
C ASP A 124 15.33 -5.75 -8.04
N ARG A 125 14.01 -5.70 -7.86
CA ARG A 125 13.36 -6.19 -6.63
C ARG A 125 13.27 -7.70 -6.58
N PHE A 126 13.44 -8.41 -7.70
CA PHE A 126 13.22 -9.85 -7.80
C PHE A 126 14.51 -10.63 -8.06
N ILE A 127 14.70 -11.72 -7.32
CA ILE A 127 15.72 -12.74 -7.59
C ILE A 127 15.01 -14.00 -8.05
N CYS A 128 15.37 -14.52 -9.22
CA CYS A 128 14.78 -15.72 -9.80
C CYS A 128 15.80 -16.85 -9.88
N ASN A 129 15.35 -18.07 -9.58
CA ASN A 129 16.17 -19.27 -9.74
C ASN A 129 16.10 -19.80 -11.19
N VAL A 130 16.89 -20.84 -11.48
CA VAL A 130 16.94 -21.50 -12.79
C VAL A 130 15.61 -22.10 -13.24
N ASN A 131 14.72 -22.42 -12.30
CA ASN A 131 13.38 -22.95 -12.58
C ASN A 131 12.34 -21.85 -12.83
N GLY A 132 12.76 -20.58 -12.90
CA GLY A 132 11.88 -19.44 -13.10
C GLY A 132 11.05 -19.04 -11.88
N LYS A 133 11.30 -19.62 -10.70
CA LYS A 133 10.68 -19.15 -9.44
C LYS A 133 11.43 -17.93 -8.92
N CYS A 134 10.68 -16.89 -8.58
CA CYS A 134 11.19 -15.61 -8.12
C CYS A 134 10.72 -15.28 -6.72
N ASN A 135 11.57 -14.57 -6.00
CA ASN A 135 11.29 -14.00 -4.70
C ASN A 135 11.75 -12.55 -4.64
N PHE A 136 11.13 -11.75 -3.77
CA PHE A 136 11.67 -10.42 -3.48
C PHE A 136 13.05 -10.52 -2.82
N THR A 137 13.93 -9.58 -3.17
CA THR A 137 15.22 -9.37 -2.49
C THR A 137 15.01 -9.07 -1.02
N GLU A 138 15.94 -9.47 -0.15
CA GLU A 138 15.87 -9.14 1.28
C GLU A 138 15.84 -7.63 1.51
N THR A 139 16.59 -6.87 0.72
CA THR A 139 16.57 -5.41 0.76
C THR A 139 15.16 -4.85 0.55
N TYR A 140 14.42 -5.36 -0.43
CA TYR A 140 13.04 -4.94 -0.68
C TYR A 140 12.11 -5.36 0.47
N LYS A 141 12.24 -6.60 0.95
CA LYS A 141 11.47 -7.11 2.10
C LYS A 141 11.67 -6.25 3.34
N ASN A 142 12.92 -5.89 3.65
CA ASN A 142 13.27 -5.03 4.78
C ASN A 142 12.73 -3.61 4.60
N LYS A 143 12.81 -3.06 3.38
CA LYS A 143 12.23 -1.73 3.07
C LYS A 143 10.72 -1.70 3.30
N VAL A 144 10.00 -2.72 2.83
CA VAL A 144 8.55 -2.86 3.04
C VAL A 144 8.24 -3.03 4.54
N SER A 145 8.97 -3.89 5.24
CA SER A 145 8.79 -4.08 6.68
C SER A 145 9.00 -2.78 7.46
N ASN A 146 10.06 -2.04 7.16
CA ASN A 146 10.32 -0.73 7.76
C ASN A 146 9.21 0.28 7.47
N TYR A 147 8.69 0.32 6.24
CA TYR A 147 7.57 1.20 5.88
C TYR A 147 6.31 0.87 6.70
N LEU A 148 6.00 -0.41 6.90
CA LEU A 148 4.87 -0.84 7.72
C LEU A 148 5.08 -0.49 9.21
N ILE A 149 6.31 -0.62 9.73
CA ILE A 149 6.66 -0.21 11.10
C ILE A 149 6.46 1.30 11.27
N TRP A 150 6.96 2.12 10.34
CA TRP A 150 6.76 3.57 10.36
C TRP A 150 5.28 3.93 10.25
N GLY A 151 4.53 3.26 9.38
CA GLY A 151 3.09 3.40 9.29
C GLY A 151 2.37 3.09 10.60
N ALA A 152 2.80 2.06 11.32
CA ALA A 152 2.27 1.72 12.64
C ALA A 152 2.56 2.78 13.70
N LEU A 153 3.77 3.35 13.70
CA LEU A 153 4.13 4.44 14.61
C LEU A 153 3.29 5.70 14.36
N ILE A 154 3.12 6.07 13.08
CA ILE A 154 2.28 7.21 12.68
C ILE A 154 0.83 6.97 13.08
N PHE A 155 0.30 5.78 12.80
CA PHE A 155 -1.07 5.41 13.18
C PHE A 155 -1.25 5.48 14.70
N ALA A 156 -0.34 4.88 15.47
CA ALA A 156 -0.38 4.95 16.93
C ALA A 156 -0.37 6.40 17.45
N GLY A 157 0.45 7.26 16.86
CA GLY A 157 0.51 8.70 17.18
C GLY A 157 -0.80 9.43 16.89
N ILE A 158 -1.35 9.27 15.67
CA ILE A 158 -2.63 9.90 15.28
C ILE A 158 -3.78 9.38 16.15
N SER A 159 -3.85 8.08 16.38
CA SER A 159 -4.86 7.45 17.22
C SER A 159 -4.76 7.94 18.67
N TYR A 160 -3.54 8.13 19.20
CA TYR A 160 -3.34 8.68 20.54
C TYR A 160 -3.77 10.16 20.64
N CYS A 161 -3.39 11.00 19.68
CA CYS A 161 -3.84 12.39 19.61
C CYS A 161 -5.36 12.49 19.55
N THR A 162 -5.98 11.64 18.72
CA THR A 162 -7.44 11.52 18.61
C THR A 162 -8.05 11.11 19.94
N TYR A 163 -7.52 10.06 20.58
CA TYR A 163 -7.93 9.64 21.92
C TYR A 163 -7.88 10.79 22.93
N ARG A 164 -6.77 11.55 22.97
CA ARG A 164 -6.60 12.68 23.90
C ARG A 164 -7.66 13.76 23.69
N VAL A 165 -7.92 14.14 22.43
CA VAL A 165 -8.95 15.14 22.08
C VAL A 165 -10.34 14.68 22.49
N TYR A 166 -10.72 13.43 22.16
CA TYR A 166 -12.02 12.89 22.53
C TYR A 166 -12.19 12.76 24.04
N ASN A 167 -11.16 12.29 24.76
CA ASN A 167 -11.18 12.21 26.21
C ASN A 167 -11.34 13.60 26.84
N CYS A 168 -10.56 14.61 26.43
CA CYS A 168 -10.72 15.99 26.91
C CYS A 168 -12.13 16.53 26.66
N ARG A 169 -12.68 16.37 25.45
CA ARG A 169 -14.03 16.86 25.11
C ARG A 169 -15.13 16.17 25.93
N ILE A 170 -15.04 14.86 26.12
CA ILE A 170 -16.02 14.11 26.94
C ILE A 170 -15.90 14.51 28.41
N ILE A 171 -14.68 14.76 28.91
CA ILE A 171 -14.46 15.26 30.27
C ILE A 171 -15.09 16.64 30.47
N GLU A 172 -14.93 17.57 29.52
CA GLU A 172 -15.50 18.93 29.56
C GLU A 172 -17.03 18.90 29.45
N SER A 173 -17.57 18.09 28.52
CA SER A 173 -19.00 17.85 28.36
C SER A 173 -19.65 17.30 29.65
N LEU A 174 -19.02 16.31 30.29
CA LEU A 174 -19.53 15.70 31.52
C LEU A 174 -19.41 16.62 32.75
N LYS A 175 -18.56 17.66 32.69
CA LYS A 175 -18.45 18.72 33.72
C LYS A 175 -19.49 19.83 33.57
N GLY A 176 -20.33 19.80 32.53
CA GLY A 176 -21.39 20.80 32.31
C GLY A 176 -20.90 22.14 31.73
N GLN A 177 -19.67 22.20 31.20
CA GLN A 177 -19.16 23.40 30.53
C GLN A 177 -19.75 23.48 29.11
N LYS A 178 -20.37 24.61 28.75
CA LYS A 178 -20.83 24.88 27.38
C LYS A 178 -19.61 24.97 26.45
N PHE A 179 -19.59 24.17 25.40
CA PHE A 179 -18.56 24.24 24.36
C PHE A 179 -18.57 25.63 23.69
N GLN A 180 -17.50 26.40 23.85
CA GLN A 180 -17.22 27.54 22.98
C GLN A 180 -16.36 27.05 21.82
N PHE A 181 -16.95 26.94 20.63
CA PHE A 181 -16.18 26.78 19.40
C PHE A 181 -15.58 28.13 19.02
N LYS A 182 -14.35 28.41 19.46
CA LYS A 182 -13.51 29.42 18.78
C LYS A 182 -12.88 28.77 17.56
N PHE A 183 -13.66 28.58 16.51
CA PHE A 183 -13.11 28.34 15.17
C PHE A 183 -13.03 29.69 14.46
N LEU A 184 -11.80 30.13 14.15
CA LEU A 184 -11.45 31.26 13.29
C LEU A 184 -12.02 32.65 13.68
N ASP A 185 -11.29 33.37 14.53
CA ASP A 185 -11.28 34.85 14.50
C ASP A 185 -9.93 35.41 14.01
N SER A 186 -9.00 34.57 13.51
CA SER A 186 -7.66 35.04 13.07
C SER A 186 -7.49 35.24 11.56
N PHE A 187 -8.58 35.41 10.81
CA PHE A 187 -8.54 35.79 9.38
C PHE A 187 -9.35 37.06 9.10
N LYS A 188 -9.34 38.00 10.04
CA LYS A 188 -9.58 39.41 9.78
C LYS A 188 -8.46 40.18 10.46
N ASP A 189 -7.40 40.37 9.70
CA ASP A 189 -6.72 41.66 9.53
C ASP A 189 -5.94 41.60 8.22
#